data_AF-A0A497N6H8-F1
#
_entry.id   AF-A0A497N6H8-F1
#
_cell.length_a   1.000
_cell.length_b   1.000
_cell.length_c   1.000
_cell.angle_alpha   90.00
_cell.angle_beta   90.00
_cell.angle_gamma   90.00
#
_symmetry.space_group_name_H-M   'P 1'
#
loop_
_entity.id
_entity.type
_entity.pdbx_description
1 polymer ?
#
loop_
_entity_poly.entity_id
_entity_poly.type
_entity_poly.pdbx_seq_one_letter_code
_entity_poly.pdbx_strand_id
1 'polypeptide(L)' 'MFCNQCEQTVQGVGCSVRGVCGKSPDVAALQDLLIHSLKGLSLYG' A
#
# COMPACT_ATOMS: atom_id res chain seq x y z
N MET A 1 3.37 3.45 -7.08
CA MET A 1 2.47 2.88 -6.06
C MET A 1 1.44 1.99 -6.74
N PHE A 2 0.90 1.02 -6.03
CA PHE A 2 -0.37 0.39 -6.38
C PHE A 2 -1.07 0.01 -5.07
N CYS A 3 -2.27 0.54 -4.83
CA CYS A 3 -2.96 0.33 -3.55
C CYS A 3 -4.47 0.21 -3.78
N ASN A 4 -5.04 -0.91 -3.34
CA ASN A 4 -6.46 -1.27 -3.48
C ASN A 4 -7.11 -1.69 -2.15
N GLN A 5 -6.57 -1.23 -1.02
CA GLN A 5 -6.93 -1.73 0.31
C GLN A 5 -8.23 -1.16 0.90
N CYS A 6 -8.74 -0.04 0.38
CA CYS A 6 -9.95 0.59 0.87
C CYS A 6 -11.00 0.69 -0.24
N GLU A 7 -12.26 0.81 0.15
CA GLU A 7 -13.40 0.91 -0.77
C GLU A 7 -13.26 2.08 -1.76
N GLN A 8 -12.68 3.19 -1.29
CA GLN A 8 -12.62 4.47 -2.02
C GLN A 8 -11.50 4.53 -3.07
N THR A 9 -11.01 3.40 -3.57
CA THR A 9 -9.93 3.41 -4.56
C THR A 9 -10.37 4.02 -5.90
N VAL A 10 -9.42 4.50 -6.70
CA VAL A 10 -9.73 5.07 -8.02
C VAL A 10 -10.49 4.03 -8.85
N GLN A 11 -11.70 4.41 -9.29
CA GLN A 11 -12.63 3.57 -10.06
C GLN A 11 -13.00 2.24 -9.37
N GLY A 12 -12.82 2.10 -8.06
CA GLY A 12 -13.02 0.84 -7.34
C GLY A 12 -12.01 -0.26 -7.71
N VAL A 13 -10.90 0.08 -8.39
CA VAL A 13 -9.89 -0.89 -8.85
C VAL A 13 -8.58 -0.74 -8.07
N GLY A 14 -8.02 0.46 -8.02
CA GLY A 14 -6.74 0.70 -7.36
C GLY A 14 -6.13 2.06 -7.67
N CYS A 15 -5.39 2.61 -6.69
CA CYS A 15 -4.69 3.88 -6.81
C CYS A 15 -3.27 3.65 -7.34
N SER A 16 -2.93 4.20 -8.51
CA SER A 16 -1.62 4.06 -9.16
C SER A 16 -0.72 5.31 -9.13
N VAL A 17 -1.30 6.50 -8.91
CA VAL A 17 -0.58 7.79 -8.90
C VAL A 17 -0.58 8.45 -7.51
N ARG A 18 -1.76 8.61 -6.91
CA ARG A 18 -1.97 9.09 -5.53
C ARG A 18 -3.25 8.42 -4.99
N GLY A 19 -3.30 8.14 -3.68
CA GLY A 19 -4.50 7.61 -3.04
C GLY A 19 -5.62 8.64 -2.96
N VAL A 20 -6.87 8.20 -3.17
CA VAL A 20 -8.07 9.04 -2.93
C VAL A 20 -8.13 9.52 -1.47
N CYS A 21 -7.64 8.70 -0.54
CA CYS A 21 -7.46 9.05 0.88
C CYS A 21 -6.30 10.02 1.16
N GLY A 22 -5.61 10.54 0.14
CA GLY A 22 -4.46 11.45 0.29
C GLY A 22 -3.10 10.77 0.43
N LYS A 23 -3.03 9.42 0.44
CA LYS A 23 -1.75 8.68 0.52
C LYS A 23 -0.83 9.04 -0.66
N SER A 24 0.36 9.57 -0.35
CA SER A 24 1.39 9.85 -1.37
C SER A 24 2.05 8.55 -1.87
N PRO A 25 2.64 8.55 -3.08
CA PRO A 25 3.35 7.38 -3.59
C PRO A 25 4.53 6.95 -2.72
N ASP A 26 5.23 7.90 -2.08
CA ASP A 26 6.35 7.60 -1.17
C ASP A 26 5.87 6.88 0.09
N VAL A 27 4.77 7.35 0.70
CA VAL A 27 4.15 6.68 1.86
C VAL A 27 3.63 5.29 1.46
N ALA A 28 3.06 5.14 0.26
CA ALA A 28 2.64 3.83 -0.23
C ALA A 28 3.83 2.87 -0.36
N ALA A 29 4.95 3.31 -0.94
CA ALA A 29 6.15 2.49 -1.08
C ALA A 29 6.76 2.08 0.28
N LEU A 30 6.77 2.99 1.26
CA LEU A 30 7.21 2.67 2.62
C LEU A 30 6.29 1.67 3.31
N GLN A 31 4.97 1.77 3.13
CA GLN A 31 4.03 0.78 3.65
C GLN A 31 4.20 -0.59 2.97
N ASP A 32 4.45 -0.63 1.66
CA ASP A 32 4.73 -1.87 0.94
C ASP A 32 6.02 -2.54 1.48
N LEU A 33 7.08 -1.76 1.70
CA LEU A 33 8.33 -2.23 2.28
C LEU A 33 8.17 -2.71 3.73
N LEU A 34 7.38 -1.99 4.54
CA LEU A 34 7.07 -2.38 5.91
C LEU A 34 6.39 -3.76 5.93
N ILE A 35 5.35 -3.96 5.11
CA ILE A 35 4.65 -5.25 5.02
C ILE A 35 5.58 -6.36 4.51
N HIS A 36 6.44 -6.08 3.52
CA HIS A 36 7.45 -7.04 3.08
C HIS A 36 8.39 -7.47 4.23
N SER A 37 8.88 -6.50 5.00
CA SER A 37 9.78 -6.75 6.13
C SER A 37 9.09 -7.55 7.24
N LEU A 38 7.84 -7.22 7.57
CA LEU A 38 7.04 -7.95 8.55
C LEU A 38 6.77 -9.40 8.12
N LYS A 39 6.51 -9.62 6.82
CA LYS A 39 6.41 -10.99 6.27
C LYS A 39 7.73 -11.74 6.44
N GLY A 40 8.87 -11.10 6.16
CA GLY A 40 10.19 -11.68 6.40
C GLY A 40 10.43 -12.05 7.87
N LEU A 41 10.07 -11.15 8.80
CA LEU A 41 10.17 -11.40 10.23
C LEU A 41 9.29 -12.57 10.68
N SER A 42 8.07 -12.69 10.13
CA SER A 42 7.15 -13.78 10.47
C SER A 42 7.62 -15.18 10.08
N LEU A 43 8.70 -15.31 9.28
CA LEU A 43 9.30 -16.60 8.97
C LEU A 43 10.12 -17.18 10.12
N TYR A 44 10.47 -16.37 11.13
CA TYR A 44 11.32 -16.77 12.26
C TYR A 44 10.56 -16.81 13.60
N GLY A 45 9.26 -16.50 13.59
CA GLY A 45 8.38 -16.48 14.76
C GLY A 45 7.55 -17.74 14.92
#